data_AF-A0A1Y3EKR3-F1
#
_entry.id   AF-A0A1Y3EKR3-F1
#
_cell.length_a   1.000
_cell.length_b   1.000
_cell.length_c   1.000
_cell.angle_alpha   90.00
_cell.angle_beta   90.00
_cell.angle_gamma   90.00
#
_symmetry.space_group_name_H-M   'P 1'
#
loop_
_entity.id
_entity.type
_entity.pdbx_description
1 polymer ?
#
loop_
_entity_poly.entity_id
_entity_poly.type
_entity_poly.pdbx_seq_one_letter_code
_entity_poly.pdbx_strand_id
1 'polypeptide(L)'
;MKKVDRCYSAHKCGSSLESVDEEELFNFHISNLEYSCGSPLEMVSGLHWNQNEKFPQFAGSHALMTAGCARITDQLVEGLDVRYCKKVVGIDYSSEQVKVCTADEETFICDKVIVTVPLAVLKKECIEFLPALPDNKLKAISTLGCGIIEKIALRFSKNFWSKKTNAADYFGSVSSKGQQRGFFNVFYDFTPPGSSDDETCNVLMCYLSGESAQLIHSKTDEAIVDLCVQTLRKMFPEEDIPEPMKYMVTRWGQDPDIGMAYSYICVGATGDDYDAMAETVKGKVHFAGEVSVL
;
A
#
# COMPACT_ATOMS: atom_id res chain seq x y z
N MET A 1 -19.76 -32.39 12.13
CA MET A 1 -18.57 -32.96 12.80
C MET A 1 -18.05 -34.21 12.11
N LYS A 2 -18.69 -35.39 12.19
CA LYS A 2 -18.12 -36.68 11.69
C LYS A 2 -17.65 -36.77 10.23
N LYS A 3 -18.13 -35.92 9.30
CA LYS A 3 -17.67 -35.87 7.90
C LYS A 3 -16.44 -34.99 7.69
N VAL A 4 -16.29 -33.93 8.49
CA VAL A 4 -15.14 -33.01 8.42
C VAL A 4 -13.90 -33.71 9.00
N ASP A 5 -14.06 -34.39 10.13
CA ASP A 5 -12.98 -35.16 10.79
C ASP A 5 -12.43 -36.28 9.88
N ARG A 6 -13.27 -36.86 9.02
CA ARG A 6 -12.89 -37.95 8.12
C ARG A 6 -12.06 -37.46 6.93
N CYS A 7 -12.29 -36.23 6.45
CA CYS A 7 -11.46 -35.60 5.43
C CYS A 7 -10.09 -35.20 6.01
N TYR A 8 -10.06 -34.70 7.24
CA TYR A 8 -8.81 -34.37 7.95
C TYR A 8 -7.92 -35.57 8.23
N SER A 9 -8.51 -36.72 8.56
CA SER A 9 -7.78 -37.96 8.83
C SER A 9 -7.05 -38.50 7.59
N ALA A 10 -7.61 -38.29 6.39
CA ALA A 10 -7.05 -38.77 5.13
C ALA A 10 -5.89 -37.90 4.62
N HIS A 11 -5.83 -36.62 5.00
CA HIS A 11 -4.77 -35.68 4.58
C HIS A 11 -3.44 -35.87 5.31
N LYS A 12 -3.43 -36.50 6.49
CA LYS A 12 -2.18 -36.72 7.25
C LYS A 12 -1.24 -37.78 6.65
N CYS A 13 -1.65 -38.50 5.62
CA CYS A 13 -0.91 -39.67 5.11
C CYS A 13 -0.12 -39.42 3.80
N GLY A 14 0.04 -38.18 3.30
CA GLY A 14 0.59 -38.03 1.95
C GLY A 14 1.21 -36.72 1.49
N SER A 15 1.36 -35.68 2.32
CA SER A 15 2.06 -34.46 1.89
C SER A 15 3.10 -34.06 2.92
N SER A 16 4.37 -34.18 2.56
CA SER A 16 5.54 -33.70 3.31
C SER A 16 5.70 -32.17 3.23
N LEU A 17 4.61 -31.43 3.38
CA LEU A 17 4.63 -30.02 3.74
C LEU A 17 4.38 -30.00 5.24
N GLU A 18 5.34 -29.48 6.01
CA GLU A 18 5.27 -29.39 7.47
C GLU A 18 3.88 -28.93 7.93
N SER A 19 3.29 -29.60 8.92
CA SER A 19 1.95 -29.24 9.40
C SER A 19 2.00 -27.87 10.09
N VAL A 20 1.71 -26.82 9.32
CA VAL A 20 1.50 -25.47 9.86
C VAL A 20 0.26 -25.51 10.75
N ASP A 21 0.33 -24.86 11.91
CA ASP A 21 -0.82 -24.71 12.79
C ASP A 21 -1.94 -23.95 12.04
N GLU A 22 -3.18 -24.48 12.08
CA GLU A 22 -4.29 -23.92 11.30
C GLU A 22 -4.58 -22.46 11.64
N GLU A 23 -4.35 -22.06 12.90
CA GLU A 23 -4.52 -20.69 13.36
C GLU A 23 -3.47 -19.76 12.76
N GLU A 24 -2.23 -20.23 12.63
CA GLU A 24 -1.15 -19.48 12.01
C GLU A 24 -1.43 -19.28 10.51
N LEU A 25 -1.87 -20.33 9.81
CA LEU A 25 -2.26 -20.23 8.40
C LEU A 25 -3.51 -19.35 8.21
N PHE A 26 -4.47 -19.38 9.13
CA PHE A 26 -5.61 -18.47 9.09
C PHE A 26 -5.15 -17.01 9.26
N ASN A 27 -4.22 -16.74 10.18
CA ASN A 27 -3.66 -15.40 10.37
C ASN A 27 -2.88 -14.89 9.15
N PHE A 28 -2.23 -15.76 8.38
CA PHE A 28 -1.64 -15.40 7.09
C PHE A 28 -2.69 -14.79 6.14
N HIS A 29 -3.87 -15.41 6.03
CA HIS A 29 -4.97 -14.90 5.19
C HIS A 29 -5.56 -13.59 5.73
N ILE A 30 -5.68 -13.47 7.05
CA ILE A 30 -6.12 -12.21 7.68
C ILE A 30 -5.13 -11.09 7.34
N SER A 31 -3.83 -11.31 7.49
CA SER A 31 -2.79 -10.32 7.14
C SER A 31 -2.80 -9.97 5.65
N ASN A 32 -3.11 -10.94 4.77
CA ASN A 32 -3.25 -10.66 3.35
C ASN A 32 -4.45 -9.74 3.05
N LEU A 33 -5.55 -9.88 3.79
CA LEU A 33 -6.68 -8.96 3.71
C LEU A 33 -6.35 -7.58 4.30
N GLU A 34 -5.59 -7.52 5.40
CA GLU A 34 -5.07 -6.25 5.96
C GLU A 34 -4.12 -5.54 5.00
N TYR A 35 -3.34 -6.29 4.22
CA TYR A 35 -2.56 -5.74 3.11
C TYR A 35 -3.47 -5.14 2.05
N SER A 36 -4.47 -5.89 1.55
CA SER A 36 -5.40 -5.38 0.54
C SER A 36 -6.13 -4.10 0.97
N CYS A 37 -6.52 -4.01 2.24
CA CYS A 37 -7.19 -2.82 2.80
C CYS A 37 -6.21 -1.75 3.32
N GLY A 38 -4.92 -2.05 3.44
CA GLY A 38 -3.92 -1.18 4.06
C GLY A 38 -4.22 -0.84 5.52
N SER A 39 -4.95 -1.68 6.25
CA SER A 39 -5.44 -1.34 7.60
C SER A 39 -5.71 -2.59 8.43
N PRO A 40 -5.58 -2.53 9.76
CA PRO A 40 -6.16 -3.53 10.65
C PRO A 40 -7.64 -3.73 10.36
N LEU A 41 -8.12 -4.98 10.33
CA LEU A 41 -9.49 -5.28 9.91
C LEU A 41 -10.56 -4.72 10.86
N GLU A 42 -10.22 -4.45 12.11
CA GLU A 42 -11.13 -3.80 13.07
C GLU A 42 -11.55 -2.39 12.64
N MET A 43 -10.75 -1.73 11.82
CA MET A 43 -11.04 -0.41 11.29
C MET A 43 -11.81 -0.45 9.97
N VAL A 44 -11.87 -1.61 9.31
CA VAL A 44 -12.43 -1.79 7.97
C VAL A 44 -13.92 -2.12 8.06
N SER A 45 -14.74 -1.53 7.19
CA SER A 45 -16.19 -1.79 7.17
C SER A 45 -16.51 -3.22 6.75
N GLY A 46 -17.02 -4.04 7.67
CA GLY A 46 -17.47 -5.39 7.34
C GLY A 46 -18.60 -5.47 6.29
N LEU A 47 -19.33 -4.37 6.07
CA LEU A 47 -20.42 -4.30 5.08
C LEU A 47 -19.96 -3.81 3.71
N HIS A 48 -18.96 -2.91 3.67
CA HIS A 48 -18.64 -2.16 2.47
C HIS A 48 -17.21 -2.36 1.96
N TRP A 49 -16.35 -3.09 2.66
CA TRP A 49 -14.92 -3.21 2.32
C TRP A 49 -14.61 -3.58 0.87
N ASN A 50 -15.47 -4.38 0.23
CA ASN A 50 -15.34 -4.83 -1.16
C ASN A 50 -16.44 -4.28 -2.09
N GLN A 51 -17.07 -3.15 -1.75
CA GLN A 51 -18.19 -2.61 -2.53
C GLN A 51 -17.86 -2.32 -4.00
N ASN A 52 -16.59 -2.04 -4.32
CA ASN A 52 -16.13 -1.80 -5.68
C ASN A 52 -16.40 -3.02 -6.58
N GLU A 53 -16.41 -4.23 -6.01
CA GLU A 53 -16.76 -5.47 -6.73
C GLU A 53 -18.22 -5.52 -7.22
N LYS A 54 -19.07 -4.59 -6.78
CA LYS A 54 -20.40 -4.38 -7.38
C LYS A 54 -20.29 -3.92 -8.85
N PHE A 55 -19.19 -3.24 -9.21
CA PHE A 55 -18.90 -2.78 -10.55
C PHE A 55 -17.92 -3.73 -11.25
N PRO A 56 -17.97 -3.82 -12.60
CA PRO A 56 -17.04 -4.65 -13.36
C PRO A 56 -15.59 -4.26 -13.06
N GLN A 57 -14.82 -5.23 -12.56
CA GLN A 57 -13.39 -5.06 -12.31
C GLN A 57 -12.57 -5.36 -13.57
N PHE A 58 -11.33 -4.88 -13.60
CA PHE A 58 -10.39 -5.23 -14.66
C PHE A 58 -10.13 -6.74 -14.67
N ALA A 59 -10.51 -7.39 -15.77
CA ALA A 59 -10.24 -8.80 -16.00
C ALA A 59 -8.80 -9.04 -16.51
N GLY A 60 -8.37 -10.29 -16.48
CA GLY A 60 -7.07 -10.72 -17.01
C GLY A 60 -6.04 -11.00 -15.92
N SER A 61 -4.78 -11.12 -16.34
CA SER A 61 -3.68 -11.47 -15.44
C SER A 61 -3.19 -10.25 -14.66
N HIS A 62 -2.87 -10.45 -13.38
CA HIS A 62 -2.06 -9.51 -12.63
C HIS A 62 -0.62 -9.59 -13.15
N ALA A 63 0.03 -8.45 -13.37
CA ALA A 63 1.36 -8.39 -13.94
C ALA A 63 2.26 -7.45 -13.15
N LEU A 64 3.53 -7.81 -13.03
CA LEU A 64 4.57 -6.93 -12.51
C LEU A 64 5.08 -6.02 -13.61
N MET A 65 5.06 -4.70 -13.38
CA MET A 65 5.62 -3.75 -14.32
C MET A 65 7.12 -3.58 -14.08
N THR A 66 7.92 -4.45 -14.69
CA THR A 66 9.38 -4.59 -14.46
C THR A 66 10.18 -3.32 -14.75
N ALA A 67 9.68 -2.45 -15.64
CA ALA A 67 10.32 -1.18 -15.96
C ALA A 67 10.01 -0.05 -14.95
N GLY A 68 9.12 -0.30 -13.98
CA GLY A 68 8.66 0.63 -12.95
C GLY A 68 7.60 1.63 -13.42
N CYS A 69 6.69 2.03 -12.52
CA CYS A 69 5.62 3.00 -12.81
C CYS A 69 6.11 4.42 -13.09
N ALA A 70 7.31 4.77 -12.62
CA ALA A 70 7.91 6.08 -12.86
C ALA A 70 7.99 6.42 -14.35
N ARG A 71 8.22 5.44 -15.23
CA ARG A 71 8.28 5.70 -16.68
C ARG A 71 6.97 6.21 -17.25
N ILE A 72 5.83 5.77 -16.71
CA ILE A 72 4.52 6.27 -17.15
C ILE A 72 4.39 7.73 -16.74
N THR A 73 4.71 8.05 -15.49
CA THR A 73 4.62 9.42 -14.99
C THR A 73 5.59 10.36 -15.70
N ASP A 74 6.83 9.92 -15.96
CA ASP A 74 7.84 10.70 -16.69
C ASP A 74 7.39 11.05 -18.10
N GLN A 75 6.70 10.12 -18.77
CA GLN A 75 6.14 10.35 -20.11
C GLN A 75 4.90 11.26 -20.06
N LEU A 76 4.04 11.12 -19.06
CA LEU A 76 2.84 11.95 -18.93
C LEU A 76 3.15 13.42 -18.61
N VAL A 77 4.29 13.71 -17.98
CA VAL A 77 4.69 15.10 -17.66
C VAL A 77 5.44 15.79 -18.81
N GLU A 78 5.82 15.06 -19.86
CA GLU A 78 6.58 15.63 -20.97
C GLU A 78 5.78 16.74 -21.67
N GLY A 79 6.38 17.93 -21.76
CA GLY A 79 5.75 19.11 -22.37
C GLY A 79 4.73 19.84 -21.50
N LEU A 80 4.51 19.41 -20.25
CA LEU A 80 3.65 20.11 -19.29
C LEU A 80 4.43 21.16 -18.48
N ASP A 81 3.74 22.22 -18.07
CA ASP A 81 4.28 23.22 -17.13
C ASP A 81 4.16 22.72 -15.69
N VAL A 82 5.16 21.98 -15.22
CA VAL A 82 5.19 21.41 -13.86
C VAL A 82 6.05 22.27 -12.94
N ARG A 83 5.44 22.76 -11.86
CA ARG A 83 6.13 23.56 -10.83
C ARG A 83 6.42 22.74 -9.58
N TYR A 84 7.65 22.23 -9.50
CA TYR A 84 8.12 21.51 -8.32
C TYR A 84 8.38 22.45 -7.14
N CYS A 85 8.39 21.88 -5.92
CA CYS A 85 8.61 22.62 -4.67
C CYS A 85 7.60 23.74 -4.41
N LYS A 86 6.40 23.67 -5.01
CA LYS A 86 5.29 24.61 -4.81
C LYS A 86 4.20 23.98 -3.95
N LYS A 87 4.41 23.99 -2.63
CA LYS A 87 3.44 23.47 -1.68
C LYS A 87 2.26 24.43 -1.58
N VAL A 88 1.10 24.03 -2.08
CA VAL A 88 -0.15 24.79 -1.94
C VAL A 88 -0.60 24.76 -0.49
N VAL A 89 -0.99 25.93 0.03
CA VAL A 89 -1.49 26.11 1.41
C VAL A 89 -2.85 26.80 1.45
N GLY A 90 -3.30 27.41 0.36
CA GLY A 90 -4.58 28.08 0.29
C GLY A 90 -5.20 28.05 -1.11
N ILE A 91 -6.52 27.89 -1.18
CA ILE A 91 -7.32 27.92 -2.40
C ILE A 91 -8.54 28.82 -2.14
N ASP A 92 -8.50 30.04 -2.66
CA ASP A 92 -9.62 30.99 -2.63
C ASP A 92 -10.38 30.95 -3.96
N TYR A 93 -11.61 30.48 -3.90
CA TYR A 93 -12.56 30.37 -5.01
C TYR A 93 -13.85 31.17 -4.73
N SER A 94 -13.76 32.20 -3.87
CA SER A 94 -14.85 33.12 -3.55
C SER A 94 -15.21 34.08 -4.69
N SER A 95 -14.22 34.40 -5.53
CA SER A 95 -14.31 35.37 -6.63
C SER A 95 -14.50 34.68 -7.98
N GLU A 96 -14.57 35.44 -9.08
CA GLU A 96 -14.69 34.91 -10.45
C GLU A 96 -13.53 33.96 -10.80
N GLN A 97 -12.29 34.39 -10.55
CA GLN A 97 -11.09 33.57 -10.68
C GLN A 97 -10.71 32.93 -9.34
N VAL A 98 -10.09 31.76 -9.42
CA VAL A 98 -9.51 31.03 -8.29
C VAL A 98 -8.09 31.55 -8.06
N LYS A 99 -7.74 31.77 -6.78
CA LYS A 99 -6.38 32.08 -6.34
C LYS A 99 -5.82 30.90 -5.57
N VAL A 100 -4.66 30.42 -5.98
CA VAL A 100 -3.93 29.33 -5.34
C VAL A 100 -2.67 29.90 -4.70
N CYS A 101 -2.59 29.87 -3.38
CA CYS A 101 -1.49 30.39 -2.59
C CYS A 101 -0.56 29.25 -2.17
N THR A 102 0.74 29.48 -2.30
CA THR A 102 1.79 28.53 -1.94
C THR A 102 2.52 28.96 -0.67
N ALA A 103 3.21 28.01 -0.04
CA ALA A 103 3.94 28.22 1.21
C ALA A 103 5.10 29.22 1.07
N ASP A 104 5.64 29.40 -0.14
CA ASP A 104 6.66 30.40 -0.47
C ASP A 104 6.06 31.72 -0.99
N GLU A 105 4.79 31.98 -0.63
CA GLU A 105 4.06 33.23 -0.88
C GLU A 105 3.79 33.54 -2.36
N GLU A 106 4.03 32.59 -3.28
CA GLU A 106 3.60 32.73 -4.67
C GLU A 106 2.10 32.48 -4.81
N THR A 107 1.44 33.28 -5.66
CA THR A 107 0.01 33.17 -5.98
C THR A 107 -0.18 32.87 -7.46
N PHE A 108 -0.90 31.80 -7.75
CA PHE A 108 -1.37 31.45 -9.08
C PHE A 108 -2.83 31.85 -9.24
N ILE A 109 -3.20 32.34 -10.43
CA ILE A 109 -4.58 32.74 -10.75
C ILE A 109 -5.05 31.90 -11.94
N CYS A 110 -6.24 31.31 -11.81
CA CYS A 110 -6.84 30.48 -12.85
C CYS A 110 -8.37 30.53 -12.81
N ASP A 111 -9.02 30.04 -13.86
CA ASP A 111 -10.48 29.92 -13.89
C ASP A 111 -10.98 28.72 -13.07
N LYS A 112 -10.14 27.67 -12.98
CA LYS A 112 -10.45 26.39 -12.31
C LYS A 112 -9.19 25.78 -11.70
N VAL A 113 -9.39 25.01 -10.63
CA VAL A 113 -8.34 24.21 -9.97
C VAL A 113 -8.79 22.76 -9.86
N ILE A 114 -7.86 21.83 -10.08
CA ILE A 114 -8.06 20.40 -9.82
C ILE A 114 -7.14 20.03 -8.65
N VAL A 115 -7.74 19.53 -7.57
CA VAL A 115 -7.05 19.09 -6.36
C VAL A 115 -6.84 17.58 -6.44
N THR A 116 -5.57 17.16 -6.46
CA THR A 116 -5.18 15.75 -6.55
C THR A 116 -4.28 15.31 -5.39
N VAL A 117 -4.32 16.03 -4.28
CA VAL A 117 -3.54 15.67 -3.10
C VAL A 117 -4.12 14.41 -2.43
N PRO A 118 -3.29 13.58 -1.79
CA PRO A 118 -3.78 12.38 -1.10
C PRO A 118 -4.79 12.70 0.01
N LEU A 119 -5.67 11.74 0.32
CA LEU A 119 -6.67 11.88 1.38
C LEU A 119 -6.05 12.27 2.72
N ALA A 120 -4.90 11.69 3.08
CA ALA A 120 -4.20 12.01 4.31
C ALA A 120 -3.73 13.48 4.38
N VAL A 121 -3.43 14.12 3.24
CA VAL A 121 -3.11 15.56 3.19
C VAL A 121 -4.36 16.41 3.43
N LEU A 122 -5.50 16.02 2.85
CA LEU A 122 -6.78 16.68 3.11
C LEU A 122 -7.19 16.57 4.59
N LYS A 123 -7.01 15.39 5.21
CA LYS A 123 -7.28 15.17 6.64
C LYS A 123 -6.39 15.99 7.59
N LYS A 124 -5.18 16.36 7.16
CA LYS A 124 -4.27 17.22 7.94
C LYS A 124 -4.66 18.70 7.88
N GLU A 125 -5.65 19.07 7.07
CA GLU A 125 -6.14 20.44 6.91
C GLU A 125 -5.02 21.45 6.59
N CYS A 126 -4.00 21.02 5.85
CA CYS A 126 -2.85 21.84 5.47
C CYS A 126 -3.13 22.79 4.29
N ILE A 127 -4.30 22.67 3.67
CA ILE A 127 -4.77 23.53 2.57
C ILE A 127 -6.06 24.20 3.04
N GLU A 128 -6.02 25.52 3.19
CA GLU A 128 -7.20 26.31 3.52
C GLU A 128 -8.05 26.50 2.26
N PHE A 129 -9.35 26.21 2.36
CA PHE A 129 -10.32 26.44 1.30
C PHE A 129 -11.20 27.64 1.67
N LEU A 130 -11.25 28.65 0.80
CA LEU A 130 -12.07 29.84 0.99
C LEU A 130 -13.04 30.05 -0.19
N PRO A 131 -14.36 29.93 0.00
CA PRO A 131 -15.07 29.47 1.20
C PRO A 131 -14.74 28.02 1.60
N ALA A 132 -15.17 27.59 2.79
CA ALA A 132 -14.98 26.21 3.23
C ALA A 132 -15.64 25.19 2.27
N LEU A 133 -15.10 23.98 2.24
CA LEU A 133 -15.66 22.88 1.46
C LEU A 133 -17.06 22.50 1.99
N PRO A 134 -17.97 21.99 1.14
CA PRO A 134 -19.28 21.52 1.57
C PRO A 134 -19.22 20.41 2.63
N ASP A 135 -20.23 20.37 3.52
CA ASP A 135 -20.29 19.43 4.65
C ASP A 135 -20.21 17.96 4.23
N ASN A 136 -20.83 17.59 3.10
CA ASN A 136 -20.77 16.22 2.59
C ASN A 136 -19.33 15.82 2.21
N LYS A 137 -18.57 16.73 1.61
CA LYS A 137 -17.16 16.50 1.28
C LYS A 137 -16.28 16.45 2.51
N LEU A 138 -16.48 17.33 3.50
CA LEU A 138 -15.76 17.28 4.77
C LEU A 138 -16.05 15.99 5.54
N LYS A 139 -17.30 15.53 5.52
CA LYS A 139 -17.68 14.21 6.06
C LYS A 139 -16.96 13.08 5.34
N ALA A 140 -16.95 13.06 4.00
CA ALA A 140 -16.24 12.03 3.24
C ALA A 140 -14.73 12.03 3.54
N ILE A 141 -14.09 13.22 3.55
CA ILE A 141 -12.68 13.39 3.91
C ILE A 141 -12.40 12.78 5.28
N SER A 142 -13.21 13.12 6.30
CA SER A 142 -12.98 12.63 7.67
C SER A 142 -13.24 11.13 7.83
N THR A 143 -14.25 10.60 7.14
CA THR A 143 -14.72 9.23 7.34
C THR A 143 -13.82 8.24 6.60
N LEU A 144 -13.53 8.42 5.31
CA LEU A 144 -12.70 7.49 4.53
C LEU A 144 -11.36 7.19 5.19
N GLY A 145 -10.91 5.93 5.10
CA GLY A 145 -9.69 5.46 5.74
C GLY A 145 -8.44 5.82 4.95
N CYS A 146 -7.35 6.17 5.64
CA CYS A 146 -6.03 6.30 5.05
C CYS A 146 -5.23 5.03 5.32
N GLY A 147 -5.23 4.11 4.37
CA GLY A 147 -4.51 2.84 4.49
C GLY A 147 -3.00 3.06 4.39
N ILE A 148 -2.26 2.29 5.18
CA ILE A 148 -0.80 2.29 5.25
C ILE A 148 -0.29 0.88 5.01
N ILE A 149 0.62 0.77 4.06
CA ILE A 149 1.57 -0.33 3.98
C ILE A 149 2.96 0.27 3.80
N GLU A 150 3.96 -0.47 4.22
CA GLU A 150 5.36 -0.12 3.97
C GLU A 150 6.04 -1.27 3.27
N LYS A 151 7.02 -0.97 2.43
CA LYS A 151 7.77 -1.95 1.65
C LYS A 151 9.21 -1.98 2.11
N ILE A 152 9.78 -3.16 2.07
CA ILE A 152 11.21 -3.38 2.22
C ILE A 152 11.70 -4.14 0.99
N ALA A 153 12.76 -3.64 0.38
CA ALA A 153 13.45 -4.30 -0.71
C ALA A 153 14.89 -4.60 -0.29
N LEU A 154 15.33 -5.84 -0.50
CA LEU A 154 16.63 -6.35 -0.09
C LEU A 154 17.34 -6.94 -1.31
N ARG A 155 18.57 -6.48 -1.58
CA ARG A 155 19.44 -7.07 -2.59
C ARG A 155 20.46 -8.00 -1.94
N PHE A 156 20.54 -9.24 -2.40
CA PHE A 156 21.48 -10.25 -1.92
C PHE A 156 22.54 -10.58 -2.97
N SER A 157 23.68 -11.10 -2.50
CA SER A 157 24.73 -11.61 -3.39
C SER A 157 24.39 -12.96 -4.02
N LYS A 158 23.43 -13.71 -3.46
CA LYS A 158 23.02 -15.05 -3.91
C LYS A 158 21.49 -15.15 -3.95
N ASN A 159 20.96 -15.83 -4.97
CA ASN A 159 19.57 -16.28 -4.98
C ASN A 159 19.42 -17.56 -4.16
N PHE A 160 19.18 -17.43 -2.85
CA PHE A 160 19.05 -18.57 -1.94
C PHE A 160 17.64 -19.20 -1.96
N TRP A 161 16.64 -18.52 -2.52
CA TRP A 161 15.23 -18.96 -2.44
C TRP A 161 14.79 -19.79 -3.64
N SER A 162 15.33 -19.51 -4.84
CA SER A 162 14.94 -20.09 -6.13
C SER A 162 14.70 -21.61 -6.11
N LYS A 163 15.63 -22.37 -5.52
CA LYS A 163 15.56 -23.84 -5.48
C LYS A 163 14.37 -24.34 -4.65
N LYS A 164 14.07 -23.71 -3.51
CA LYS A 164 12.98 -24.13 -2.61
C LYS A 164 11.62 -23.64 -3.10
N THR A 165 11.59 -22.48 -3.78
CA THR A 165 10.35 -21.89 -4.32
C THR A 165 10.02 -22.38 -5.73
N ASN A 166 10.87 -23.22 -6.34
CA ASN A 166 10.78 -23.62 -7.75
C ASN A 166 10.64 -22.41 -8.69
N ALA A 167 11.43 -21.34 -8.43
CA ALA A 167 11.40 -20.09 -9.18
C ALA A 167 10.00 -19.43 -9.26
N ALA A 168 9.17 -19.58 -8.22
CA ALA A 168 7.91 -18.85 -8.10
C ALA A 168 8.15 -17.34 -7.95
N ASP A 169 7.28 -16.53 -8.56
CA ASP A 169 7.33 -15.06 -8.50
C ASP A 169 7.19 -14.50 -7.08
N TYR A 170 6.58 -15.26 -6.17
CA TYR A 170 6.43 -14.91 -4.76
C TYR A 170 6.23 -16.14 -3.88
N PHE A 171 6.44 -15.99 -2.58
CA PHE A 171 6.19 -17.01 -1.56
C PHE A 171 5.72 -16.39 -0.24
N GLY A 172 4.90 -17.15 0.49
CA GLY A 172 4.33 -16.73 1.77
C GLY A 172 5.22 -17.06 2.97
N SER A 173 5.12 -16.25 4.02
CA SER A 173 5.72 -16.46 5.33
C SER A 173 4.62 -16.53 6.37
N VAL A 174 4.42 -17.70 6.96
CA VAL A 174 3.43 -17.86 8.03
C VAL A 174 4.05 -17.45 9.36
N SER A 175 3.50 -16.40 9.98
CA SER A 175 3.94 -15.92 11.28
C SER A 175 3.62 -16.93 12.39
N SER A 176 4.59 -17.27 13.22
CA SER A 176 4.38 -18.14 14.38
C SER A 176 3.56 -17.43 15.47
N LYS A 177 2.89 -18.20 16.35
CA LYS A 177 2.15 -17.64 17.50
C LYS A 177 2.98 -16.61 18.28
N GLY A 178 2.38 -15.45 18.53
CA GLY A 178 3.01 -14.33 19.24
C GLY A 178 3.83 -13.38 18.35
N GLN A 179 4.02 -13.69 17.07
CA GLN A 179 4.55 -12.73 16.10
C GLN A 179 3.43 -11.88 15.51
N GLN A 180 3.78 -10.66 15.09
CA GLN A 180 2.85 -9.76 14.42
C GLN A 180 2.60 -10.25 12.99
N ARG A 181 1.36 -10.65 12.69
CA ARG A 181 0.97 -11.20 11.38
C ARG A 181 1.20 -10.26 10.20
N GLY A 182 1.28 -8.96 10.46
CA GLY A 182 1.54 -7.94 9.45
C GLY A 182 3.00 -7.83 9.04
N PHE A 183 3.92 -8.56 9.68
CA PHE A 183 5.34 -8.55 9.31
C PHE A 183 5.65 -9.60 8.23
N PHE A 184 6.14 -9.10 7.08
CA PHE A 184 6.80 -9.88 6.04
C PHE A 184 5.97 -11.07 5.53
N ASN A 185 4.67 -10.86 5.38
CA ASN A 185 3.72 -11.92 5.06
C ASN A 185 3.95 -12.58 3.69
N VAL A 186 4.29 -11.78 2.67
CA VAL A 186 4.60 -12.28 1.32
C VAL A 186 5.88 -11.63 0.81
N PHE A 187 6.78 -12.45 0.28
CA PHE A 187 8.00 -12.06 -0.40
C PHE A 187 7.82 -12.23 -1.91
N TYR A 188 8.14 -11.19 -2.66
CA TYR A 188 8.13 -11.15 -4.12
C TYR A 188 9.56 -11.17 -4.64
N ASP A 189 9.80 -12.02 -5.64
CA ASP A 189 11.06 -12.05 -6.37
C ASP A 189 11.04 -10.97 -7.46
N PHE A 190 11.93 -9.99 -7.33
CA PHE A 190 12.15 -8.91 -8.28
C PHE A 190 13.41 -9.13 -9.14
N THR A 191 13.98 -10.33 -9.08
CA THR A 191 15.14 -10.72 -9.89
C THR A 191 14.75 -10.73 -11.37
N PRO A 192 15.46 -9.99 -12.25
CA PRO A 192 15.11 -9.91 -13.66
C PRO A 192 15.10 -11.29 -14.35
N PRO A 193 14.12 -11.59 -15.21
CA PRO A 193 14.12 -12.84 -15.96
C PRO A 193 15.39 -13.01 -16.79
N GLY A 194 16.03 -14.18 -16.69
CA GLY A 194 17.25 -14.49 -17.43
C GLY A 194 18.55 -13.95 -16.82
N SER A 195 18.50 -13.31 -15.65
CA SER A 195 19.72 -12.99 -14.92
C SER A 195 20.42 -14.27 -14.49
N SER A 196 21.71 -14.40 -14.81
CA SER A 196 22.53 -15.48 -14.24
C SER A 196 22.86 -15.18 -12.77
N ASP A 197 23.20 -16.22 -11.99
CA ASP A 197 23.60 -16.06 -10.58
C ASP A 197 24.76 -15.05 -10.41
N ASP A 198 25.57 -14.85 -11.46
CA ASP A 198 26.71 -13.92 -11.50
C ASP A 198 26.32 -12.45 -11.69
N GLU A 199 25.07 -12.12 -12.07
CA GLU A 199 24.65 -10.74 -12.39
C GLU A 199 24.23 -9.89 -11.17
N THR A 200 24.29 -10.42 -9.95
CA THR A 200 24.10 -9.71 -8.65
C THR A 200 22.77 -8.97 -8.44
N CYS A 201 21.76 -9.20 -9.28
CA CYS A 201 20.45 -8.56 -9.20
C CYS A 201 19.40 -9.40 -8.46
N ASN A 202 19.81 -10.13 -7.41
CA ASN A 202 18.92 -10.95 -6.60
C ASN A 202 18.17 -10.07 -5.60
N VAL A 203 16.91 -9.75 -5.88
CA VAL A 203 16.12 -8.79 -5.08
C VAL A 203 14.84 -9.45 -4.58
N LEU A 204 14.65 -9.42 -3.26
CA LEU A 204 13.36 -9.71 -2.65
C LEU A 204 12.70 -8.42 -2.19
N MET A 205 11.40 -8.30 -2.41
CA MET A 205 10.56 -7.26 -1.84
C MET A 205 9.49 -7.91 -0.96
N CYS A 206 9.26 -7.39 0.23
CA CYS A 206 8.08 -7.72 1.01
C CYS A 206 7.44 -6.46 1.59
N TYR A 207 6.27 -6.62 2.18
CA TYR A 207 5.53 -5.51 2.78
C TYR A 207 5.25 -5.74 4.26
N LEU A 208 4.92 -4.65 4.93
CA LEU A 208 4.40 -4.58 6.28
C LEU A 208 2.99 -3.98 6.21
N SER A 209 2.00 -4.63 6.81
CA SER A 209 0.58 -4.25 6.75
C SER A 209 -0.09 -4.30 8.12
N GLY A 210 -1.34 -3.83 8.20
CA GLY A 210 -2.10 -3.83 9.46
C GLY A 210 -1.40 -3.03 10.56
N GLU A 211 -1.42 -3.54 11.78
CA GLU A 211 -0.76 -2.90 12.93
C GLU A 211 0.77 -2.77 12.73
N SER A 212 1.36 -3.71 11.99
CA SER A 212 2.80 -3.77 11.77
C SER A 212 3.33 -2.56 11.00
N ALA A 213 2.53 -2.00 10.09
CA ALA A 213 2.91 -0.81 9.32
C ALA A 213 3.10 0.43 10.21
N GLN A 214 2.40 0.52 11.34
CA GLN A 214 2.58 1.61 12.31
C GLN A 214 3.75 1.34 13.26
N LEU A 215 3.94 0.09 13.67
CA LEU A 215 5.00 -0.29 14.62
C LEU A 215 6.41 0.04 14.10
N ILE A 216 6.60 0.04 12.78
CA ILE A 216 7.91 0.35 12.21
C ILE A 216 8.31 1.82 12.34
N HIS A 217 7.37 2.76 12.52
CA HIS A 217 7.67 4.19 12.64
C HIS A 217 8.61 4.52 13.80
N SER A 218 8.70 3.63 14.79
CA SER A 218 9.59 3.75 15.96
C SER A 218 10.94 3.01 15.79
N LYS A 219 11.18 2.36 14.66
CA LYS A 219 12.36 1.52 14.39
C LYS A 219 13.23 2.16 13.32
N THR A 220 14.54 1.96 13.40
CA THR A 220 15.46 2.31 12.32
C THR A 220 15.32 1.33 11.15
N ASP A 221 15.79 1.71 9.97
CA ASP A 221 15.73 0.85 8.79
C ASP A 221 16.55 -0.44 9.02
N GLU A 222 17.71 -0.34 9.66
CA GLU A 222 18.59 -1.47 10.00
C GLU A 222 17.86 -2.48 10.88
N ALA A 223 17.14 -2.02 11.90
CA ALA A 223 16.39 -2.91 12.79
C ALA A 223 15.25 -3.64 12.05
N ILE A 224 14.64 -3.02 11.05
CA ILE A 224 13.58 -3.65 10.22
C ILE A 224 14.21 -4.66 9.26
N VAL A 225 15.35 -4.31 8.66
CA VAL A 225 16.14 -5.20 7.79
C VAL A 225 16.59 -6.43 8.58
N ASP A 226 17.12 -6.26 9.78
CA ASP A 226 17.54 -7.35 10.66
C ASP A 226 16.38 -8.29 10.98
N LEU A 227 15.20 -7.74 11.30
CA LEU A 227 14.00 -8.55 11.52
C LEU A 227 13.59 -9.33 10.26
N CYS A 228 13.65 -8.70 9.09
CA CYS A 228 13.31 -9.33 7.82
C CYS A 228 14.28 -10.47 7.47
N VAL A 229 15.59 -10.24 7.62
CA VAL A 229 16.63 -11.26 7.38
C VAL A 229 16.52 -12.40 8.39
N GLN A 230 16.19 -12.12 9.67
CA GLN A 230 15.91 -13.17 10.65
C GLN A 230 14.69 -14.02 10.28
N THR A 231 13.64 -13.42 9.71
CA THR A 231 12.50 -14.16 9.17
C THR A 231 12.93 -15.06 8.02
N LEU A 232 13.69 -14.54 7.05
CA LEU A 232 14.23 -15.34 5.94
C LEU A 232 15.10 -16.50 6.44
N ARG A 233 15.99 -16.28 7.41
CA ARG A 233 16.84 -17.34 8.01
C ARG A 233 16.02 -18.46 8.66
N LYS A 234 14.87 -18.13 9.25
CA LYS A 234 13.93 -19.14 9.79
C LYS A 234 13.22 -19.90 8.68
N MET A 235 12.88 -19.25 7.57
CA MET A 235 12.19 -19.86 6.43
C MET A 235 13.10 -20.78 5.60
N PHE A 236 14.39 -20.47 5.52
CA PHE A 236 15.40 -21.22 4.76
C PHE A 236 16.55 -21.68 5.68
N PRO A 237 16.29 -22.55 6.68
CA PRO A 237 17.30 -22.93 7.68
C PRO A 237 18.49 -23.71 7.09
N GLU A 238 18.32 -24.29 5.90
CA GLU A 238 19.35 -25.04 5.17
C GLU A 238 20.25 -24.13 4.30
N GLU A 239 19.92 -22.84 4.17
CA GLU A 239 20.66 -21.88 3.35
C GLU A 239 21.51 -20.95 4.23
N ASP A 240 22.76 -20.73 3.82
CA ASP A 240 23.58 -19.65 4.38
C ASP A 240 23.16 -18.32 3.74
N ILE A 241 22.23 -17.61 4.40
CA ILE A 241 21.69 -16.34 3.91
C ILE A 241 22.66 -15.20 4.22
N PRO A 242 23.26 -14.57 3.18
CA PRO A 242 24.19 -13.47 3.37
C PRO A 242 23.47 -12.22 3.87
N GLU A 243 24.23 -11.30 4.45
CA GLU A 243 23.70 -9.96 4.73
C GLU A 243 23.31 -9.25 3.42
N PRO A 244 22.24 -8.43 3.42
CA PRO A 244 21.84 -7.67 2.24
C PRO A 244 22.97 -6.72 1.80
N MET A 245 23.30 -6.73 0.52
CA MET A 245 24.26 -5.80 -0.06
C MET A 245 23.70 -4.38 -0.15
N LYS A 246 22.38 -4.26 -0.25
CA LYS A 246 21.65 -2.99 -0.28
C LYS A 246 20.22 -3.24 0.18
N TYR A 247 19.64 -2.25 0.83
CA TYR A 247 18.23 -2.27 1.21
C TYR A 247 17.56 -0.91 0.98
N MET A 248 16.24 -0.93 1.01
CA MET A 248 15.38 0.24 1.06
C MET A 248 14.17 -0.11 1.92
N VAL A 249 13.78 0.79 2.82
CA VAL A 249 12.54 0.69 3.61
C VAL A 249 11.72 1.96 3.33
N THR A 250 10.46 1.81 2.93
CA THR A 250 9.58 2.97 2.72
C THR A 250 9.03 3.51 4.02
N ARG A 251 8.65 4.79 4.01
CA ARG A 251 8.06 5.54 5.13
C ARG A 251 6.87 6.39 4.66
N TRP A 252 5.99 5.80 3.84
CA TRP A 252 4.81 6.47 3.29
C TRP A 252 3.94 7.13 4.36
N GLY A 253 3.76 6.48 5.51
CA GLY A 253 2.96 7.04 6.61
C GLY A 253 3.56 8.29 7.24
N GLN A 254 4.87 8.50 7.11
CA GLN A 254 5.60 9.66 7.65
C GLN A 254 5.85 10.75 6.61
N ASP A 255 5.57 10.48 5.33
CA ASP A 255 5.73 11.47 4.28
C ASP A 255 4.76 12.65 4.51
N PRO A 256 5.25 13.90 4.62
CA PRO A 256 4.40 15.04 4.94
C PRO A 256 3.41 15.37 3.82
N ASP A 257 3.77 15.09 2.57
CA ASP A 257 3.02 15.46 1.36
C ASP A 257 2.23 14.27 0.78
N ILE A 258 2.38 13.07 1.37
CA ILE A 258 1.63 11.87 1.00
C ILE A 258 0.88 11.28 2.20
N GLY A 259 1.60 10.80 3.22
CA GLY A 259 1.03 10.34 4.49
C GLY A 259 0.17 9.08 4.42
N MET A 260 0.11 8.39 3.27
CA MET A 260 -0.66 7.17 3.09
C MET A 260 -0.17 6.30 1.92
N ALA A 261 -0.68 5.07 1.83
CA ALA A 261 -0.51 4.21 0.67
C ALA A 261 -1.71 4.28 -0.29
N TYR A 262 -2.92 3.97 0.21
CA TYR A 262 -4.17 4.00 -0.55
C TYR A 262 -5.37 4.07 0.40
N SER A 263 -6.53 4.51 -0.09
CA SER A 263 -7.73 4.63 0.74
C SER A 263 -8.40 3.28 1.01
N TYR A 264 -9.25 3.25 2.04
CA TYR A 264 -10.16 2.12 2.31
C TYR A 264 -11.46 2.62 2.95
N ILE A 265 -12.49 1.77 2.93
CA ILE A 265 -13.79 2.11 3.54
C ILE A 265 -13.75 1.70 5.02
N CYS A 266 -13.65 2.70 5.89
CA CYS A 266 -13.64 2.47 7.32
C CYS A 266 -15.03 2.11 7.86
N VAL A 267 -15.09 1.61 9.10
CA VAL A 267 -16.35 1.44 9.82
C VAL A 267 -17.12 2.77 9.86
N GLY A 268 -18.31 2.79 9.25
CA GLY A 268 -19.18 3.97 9.16
C GLY A 268 -19.12 4.74 7.84
N ALA A 269 -18.12 4.44 6.98
CA ALA A 269 -18.07 4.94 5.61
C ALA A 269 -18.83 4.04 4.62
N THR A 270 -19.16 4.61 3.46
CA THR A 270 -19.73 3.89 2.30
C THR A 270 -19.06 4.35 1.01
N GLY A 271 -19.44 3.77 -0.12
CA GLY A 271 -18.98 4.20 -1.45
C GLY A 271 -19.47 5.53 -1.90
N ASP A 272 -20.59 5.98 -1.34
CA ASP A 272 -21.09 7.33 -1.59
C ASP A 272 -20.08 8.40 -1.09
N ASP A 273 -19.18 8.05 -0.16
CA ASP A 273 -18.10 8.94 0.25
C ASP A 273 -17.07 9.16 -0.88
N TYR A 274 -16.77 8.17 -1.73
CA TYR A 274 -15.91 8.36 -2.92
C TYR A 274 -16.59 9.26 -3.96
N ASP A 275 -17.91 9.13 -4.14
CA ASP A 275 -18.68 10.01 -5.01
C ASP A 275 -18.66 11.45 -4.48
N ALA A 276 -18.87 11.63 -3.16
CA ALA A 276 -18.77 12.94 -2.51
C ALA A 276 -17.37 13.55 -2.63
N MET A 277 -16.31 12.73 -2.65
CA MET A 277 -14.96 13.19 -2.95
C MET A 277 -14.83 13.69 -4.40
N ALA A 278 -15.44 13.02 -5.37
CA ALA A 278 -15.41 13.40 -6.79
C ALA A 278 -16.25 14.65 -7.13
N GLU A 279 -17.24 15.00 -6.30
CA GLU A 279 -18.11 16.15 -6.56
C GLU A 279 -17.32 17.46 -6.71
N THR A 280 -17.63 18.21 -7.77
CA THR A 280 -17.05 19.54 -8.02
C THR A 280 -17.72 20.59 -7.13
N VAL A 281 -16.93 21.52 -6.59
CA VAL A 281 -17.43 22.65 -5.79
C VAL A 281 -17.57 23.90 -6.66
N LYS A 282 -18.80 24.41 -6.77
CA LYS A 282 -19.17 25.64 -7.53
C LYS A 282 -18.67 25.67 -8.99
N GLY A 283 -18.37 24.52 -9.60
CA GLY A 283 -17.82 24.44 -10.95
C GLY A 283 -16.37 24.94 -11.09
N LYS A 284 -15.67 25.18 -9.98
CA LYS A 284 -14.33 25.81 -9.94
C LYS A 284 -13.27 24.93 -9.30
N VAL A 285 -13.61 24.24 -8.22
CA VAL A 285 -12.70 23.32 -7.52
C VAL A 285 -13.14 21.90 -7.85
N HIS A 286 -12.30 21.22 -8.63
CA HIS A 286 -12.47 19.82 -8.99
C HIS A 286 -11.56 18.95 -8.14
N PHE A 287 -11.90 17.69 -7.97
CA PHE A 287 -11.11 16.71 -7.22
C PHE A 287 -10.85 15.50 -8.11
N ALA A 288 -9.63 14.99 -8.06
CA ALA A 288 -9.24 13.75 -8.72
C ALA A 288 -8.23 12.99 -7.85
N GLY A 289 -7.98 11.72 -8.18
CA GLY A 289 -7.11 10.83 -7.40
C GLY A 289 -7.82 9.52 -7.10
N GLU A 290 -7.13 8.59 -6.45
CA GLU A 290 -7.71 7.27 -6.14
C GLU A 290 -8.95 7.37 -5.23
N VAL A 291 -8.96 8.32 -4.29
CA VAL A 291 -10.07 8.53 -3.34
C VAL A 291 -11.32 9.17 -3.95
N SER A 292 -11.31 9.49 -5.25
CA SER A 292 -12.45 10.08 -5.97
C SER A 292 -12.93 9.19 -7.12
N VAL A 293 -12.64 7.89 -7.07
CA VAL A 293 -13.09 6.89 -8.05
C VAL A 293 -13.58 5.64 -7.29
N LEU A 294 -14.73 5.10 -7.71
CA LEU A 294 -15.28 3.82 -7.23
C LEU A 294 -14.82 2.65 -8.08
#